data_AF-A0A4V2VMN3-F1
#
_entry.id   AF-A0A4V2VMN3-F1
#
_cell.length_a   1.000
_cell.length_b   1.000
_cell.length_c   1.000
_cell.angle_alpha   90.00
_cell.angle_beta   90.00
_cell.angle_gamma   90.00
#
_symmetry.space_group_name_H-M   'P 1'
#
loop_
_entity.id
_entity.type
_entity.pdbx_description
1 polymer ?
#
loop_
_entity_poly.entity_id
_entity_poly.type
_entity_poly.pdbx_seq_one_letter_code
_entity_poly.pdbx_strand_id
1 'polypeptide(L)' 'MPYFVCARDGAGQIILKRDTREAAEKKAAELRDMGYFEVEIVAKGVEKAA' A
#
# COMPACT_ATOMS: atom_id res chain seq x y z
N MET A 1 13.46 2.94 -5.06
CA MET A 1 12.27 2.37 -5.73
C MET A 1 11.04 2.77 -4.94
N PRO A 2 10.04 3.42 -5.56
CA PRO A 2 8.85 3.81 -4.83
C PRO A 2 7.93 2.59 -4.60
N TYR A 3 7.43 2.49 -3.38
CA TYR A 3 6.39 1.59 -2.94
C TYR A 3 5.04 2.32 -2.96
N PHE A 4 3.98 1.61 -3.28
CA PHE A 4 2.61 2.10 -3.27
C PHE A 4 1.82 1.26 -2.28
N VAL A 5 1.18 1.91 -1.31
CA VAL A 5 0.25 1.26 -0.38
C VAL A 5 -1.15 1.48 -0.92
N CYS A 6 -1.81 0.42 -1.32
CA CYS A 6 -3.19 0.40 -1.75
C CYS A 6 -4.05 -0.08 -0.59
N ALA A 7 -5.19 0.56 -0.34
CA ALA A 7 -6.14 0.13 0.69
C ALA A 7 -7.56 0.54 0.29
N ARG A 8 -8.56 -0.21 0.76
CA ARG A 8 -9.97 0.11 0.58
C ARG A 8 -10.68 0.36 1.90
N ASP A 9 -11.68 1.22 1.87
CA ASP A 9 -12.65 1.39 2.93
C ASP A 9 -14.07 1.26 2.35
N GLY A 10 -15.09 1.47 3.19
CA GLY A 10 -16.48 1.43 2.75
C GLY A 10 -16.87 2.52 1.73
N ALA A 11 -16.01 3.51 1.48
CA ALA A 11 -16.25 4.62 0.57
C ALA A 11 -15.45 4.51 -0.74
N GLY A 12 -14.32 3.82 -0.76
CA GLY A 12 -13.50 3.66 -1.96
C GLY A 12 -12.09 3.11 -1.72
N GLN A 13 -11.19 3.41 -2.67
CA GLN A 13 -9.78 3.00 -2.64
C GLN A 13 -8.86 4.21 -2.48
N ILE A 14 -7.80 4.04 -1.69
CA ILE A 14 -6.70 4.98 -1.58
C ILE A 14 -5.39 4.36 -2.05
N ILE A 15 -4.50 5.20 -2.58
CA ILE A 15 -3.15 4.80 -3.04
C ILE A 15 -2.14 5.81 -2.49
N LEU A 16 -1.18 5.35 -1.69
CA LEU A 16 -0.16 6.18 -1.04
C LEU A 16 1.24 5.79 -1.48
N LYS A 17 2.03 6.74 -1.97
CA LYS A 17 3.43 6.52 -2.36
C LYS A 17 4.38 6.61 -1.16
N ARG A 18 5.33 5.69 -1.04
CA ARG A 18 6.42 5.70 -0.04
C ARG A 18 7.76 5.39 -0.70
N ASP A 19 8.83 6.05 -0.25
CA ASP A 19 10.15 5.89 -0.87
C ASP A 19 10.94 4.69 -0.33
N THR A 20 10.53 4.16 0.83
CA THR A 20 11.13 2.99 1.47
C THR A 20 10.08 1.91 1.75
N ARG A 21 10.54 0.65 1.81
CA ARG A 21 9.70 -0.51 2.14
C ARG A 21 9.14 -0.39 3.56
N GLU A 22 10.00 -0.05 4.52
CA GLU A 22 9.63 0.11 5.92
C GLU A 22 8.53 1.17 6.10
N ALA A 23 8.61 2.30 5.40
CA ALA A 23 7.57 3.33 5.45
C ALA A 23 6.25 2.85 4.82
N ALA A 24 6.30 1.98 3.81
CA ALA A 24 5.12 1.35 3.24
C ALA A 24 4.50 0.33 4.20
N GLU A 25 5.31 -0.50 4.86
CA GLU A 25 4.87 -1.50 5.84
C GLU A 25 4.24 -0.84 7.06
N LYS A 26 4.88 0.19 7.62
CA LYS A 26 4.32 0.98 8.72
C LYS A 26 2.98 1.60 8.33
N LYS A 27 2.90 2.22 7.15
CA LYS A 27 1.65 2.84 6.68
C LYS A 27 0.56 1.79 6.42
N ALA A 28 0.90 0.61 5.92
CA ALA A 28 -0.05 -0.47 5.72
C ALA A 28 -0.61 -1.00 7.06
N ALA A 29 0.23 -1.11 8.10
CA ALA A 29 -0.22 -1.46 9.44
C ALA A 29 -1.18 -0.41 10.01
N GLU A 30 -0.82 0.87 9.93
CA GLU A 30 -1.69 1.99 10.36
C GLU A 30 -3.06 1.95 9.66
N LEU A 31 -3.10 1.64 8.35
CA LEU A 31 -4.36 1.55 7.61
C LEU A 31 -5.24 0.38 8.09
N ARG A 32 -4.63 -0.77 8.40
CA ARG A 32 -5.37 -1.91 8.97
C ARG A 32 -5.95 -1.57 10.35
N ASP A 33 -5.18 -0.89 11.19
CA ASP A 33 -5.62 -0.46 12.53
C ASP A 33 -6.76 0.56 12.45
N MET A 34 -6.79 1.38 11.40
CA MET A 34 -7.87 2.32 11.11
C MET A 34 -9.13 1.67 10.51
N GLY A 35 -9.10 0.35 10.24
CA GLY A 35 -10.24 -0.39 9.67
C GLY A 35 -10.29 -0.41 8.15
N TYR A 36 -9.23 0.03 7.46
CA TYR A 36 -9.12 -0.23 6.03
C TYR A 36 -8.88 -1.72 5.77
N PHE A 37 -9.46 -2.22 4.69
CA PHE A 37 -9.35 -3.59 4.22
C PHE A 37 -8.63 -3.65 2.87
N GLU A 38 -8.26 -4.87 2.45
CA GLU A 38 -7.53 -5.12 1.20
C GLU A 38 -6.26 -4.26 1.05
N VAL A 39 -5.49 -4.21 2.13
CA VAL A 39 -4.25 -3.42 2.20
C VAL A 39 -3.08 -4.17 1.56
N GLU A 40 -2.59 -3.64 0.44
CA GLU A 40 -1.50 -4.20 -0.37
C GLU A 40 -0.34 -3.21 -0.53
N ILE A 41 0.89 -3.74 -0.61
CA ILE A 41 2.10 -2.95 -0.90
C ILE A 41 2.66 -3.38 -2.25
N VAL A 42 2.70 -2.46 -3.21
CA VAL A 42 3.20 -2.68 -4.57
C VAL A 42 4.52 -1.93 -4.75
N ALA A 43 5.61 -2.66 -5.00
CA ALA A 43 6.88 -2.04 -5.38
C ALA A 43 6.88 -1.75 -6.89
N LYS A 44 7.11 -0.49 -7.29
CA LYS A 44 7.32 -0.16 -8.71
C LYS A 44 8.74 -0.59 -9.08
N GLY A 45 8.83 -1.84 -9.53
CA GLY A 45 10.06 -2.58 -9.79
C GLY A 45 9.85 -4.06 -10.11
N VAL A 46 8.61 -4.58 -10.00
CA VAL A 46 8.22 -5.84 -10.64
C VAL A 46 7.41 -5.47 -11.88
N GLU A 47 8.10 -5.35 -13.01
CA GLU A 47 7.46 -5.68 -14.29
C GLU A 47 6.79 -7.03 -14.08
N LYS A 48 5.46 -7.10 -14.22
CA LYS A 48 4.81 -8.39 -14.41
C LYS A 48 5.44 -9.00 -15.64
N ALA A 49 6.41 -9.88 -15.45
CA ALA A 49 6.76 -10.86 -16.45
C ALA A 49 5.62 -11.89 -16.47
N ALA A 50 4.96 -11.94 -17.62
CA ALA A 50 3.97 -12.93 -18.08
C ALA A 50 2.58 -12.89 -17.45
#